data_AF-A0A662EF43-F1
#
_entry.id   AF-A0A662EF43-F1
#
_cell.length_a   1.000
_cell.length_b   1.000
_cell.length_c   1.000
_cell.angle_alpha   90.00
_cell.angle_beta   90.00
_cell.angle_gamma   90.00
#
_symmetry.space_group_name_H-M   'P 1'
#
loop_
_entity.id
_entity.type
_entity.pdbx_description
1 polymer ?
#
loop_
_entity_poly.entity_id
_entity_poly.type
_entity_poly.pdbx_seq_one_letter_code
_entity_poly.pdbx_strand_id
1 'polypeptide(L)' 'MDIRQHPEATATMIPLMPVKTVLPARRSQWPSDARDAFGGVLNELSAWCRENDWPMVLNHSMAEEAVRRTWGDASQCV' A
#
# COMPACT_ATOMS: atom_id res chain seq x y z
N MET A 1 11.50 -20.92 -54.37
CA MET A 1 10.38 -20.36 -53.58
C MET A 1 10.83 -20.30 -52.13
N ASP A 2 11.03 -19.09 -51.65
CA ASP A 2 11.56 -18.71 -50.34
C ASP A 2 10.70 -19.19 -49.17
N ILE A 3 11.33 -19.89 -48.22
CA ILE A 3 10.75 -20.15 -46.90
C ILE A 3 11.46 -19.18 -45.95
N ARG A 4 10.86 -18.02 -45.72
CA ARG A 4 11.36 -17.05 -44.74
C ARG A 4 11.19 -17.64 -43.35
N GLN A 5 12.25 -18.23 -42.82
CA GLN A 5 12.33 -18.65 -41.42
C GLN A 5 12.48 -17.39 -40.57
N HIS A 6 11.40 -17.00 -39.91
CA HIS A 6 11.44 -15.97 -38.87
C HIS A 6 12.13 -16.57 -37.63
N PRO A 7 13.12 -15.89 -37.01
CA PRO A 7 13.60 -16.31 -35.71
C PRO A 7 12.51 -16.03 -34.68
N GLU A 8 12.03 -17.08 -34.02
CA GLU A 8 11.18 -16.99 -32.83
C GLU A 8 11.98 -16.26 -31.75
N ALA A 9 11.70 -14.96 -31.61
CA ALA A 9 12.20 -14.16 -30.52
C ALA A 9 11.71 -14.81 -29.22
N THR A 10 12.62 -15.53 -28.56
CA THR A 10 12.39 -16.08 -27.23
C THR A 10 12.16 -14.90 -26.30
N ALA A 11 10.90 -14.53 -26.13
CA ALA A 11 10.48 -13.55 -25.15
C ALA A 11 10.89 -14.10 -23.80
N THR A 12 12.03 -13.63 -23.31
CA THR A 12 12.46 -13.84 -21.94
C THR A 12 11.40 -13.14 -21.09
N MET A 13 10.38 -13.91 -20.67
CA MET A 13 9.42 -13.48 -19.67
C MET A 13 10.21 -13.28 -18.39
N ILE A 14 10.67 -12.04 -18.17
CA ILE A 14 11.16 -11.62 -16.86
C ILE A 14 9.96 -11.76 -15.93
N PRO A 15 10.00 -12.67 -14.93
CA PRO A 15 8.91 -12.75 -13.97
C PRO A 15 8.88 -11.40 -13.23
N LEU A 16 7.84 -10.61 -13.47
CA LEU A 16 7.52 -9.43 -12.69
C LEU A 16 7.14 -9.92 -11.29
N MET A 17 8.14 -10.12 -10.44
CA MET A 17 7.91 -10.42 -9.04
C MET A 17 7.04 -9.28 -8.49
N PRO A 18 5.87 -9.58 -7.89
CA PRO A 18 5.08 -8.54 -7.27
C PRO A 18 5.93 -7.93 -6.18
N VAL A 19 6.39 -6.70 -6.41
CA VAL A 19 7.07 -5.91 -5.39
C VAL A 19 6.03 -5.73 -4.31
N LYS A 20 6.16 -6.50 -3.23
CA LYS A 20 5.35 -6.32 -2.04
C LYS A 20 5.59 -4.88 -1.61
N THR A 21 4.65 -4.00 -1.90
CA THR A 21 4.71 -2.58 -1.57
C THR A 21 4.55 -2.48 -0.06
N VAL A 22 5.63 -2.68 0.67
CA VAL A 22 5.64 -2.55 2.13
C VAL A 22 5.94 -1.10 2.44
N LEU A 23 5.09 -0.47 3.27
CA LEU A 23 5.37 0.88 3.72
C LEU A 23 6.67 0.93 4.53
N PRO A 24 7.51 1.96 4.33
CA PRO A 24 8.71 2.14 5.14
C PRO A 24 8.37 2.22 6.63
N ALA A 25 9.27 1.74 7.50
CA ALA A 25 9.06 1.81 8.95
C ALA A 25 8.95 3.27 9.45
N ARG A 26 9.60 4.23 8.78
CA ARG A 26 9.49 5.66 9.09
C ARG A 26 8.38 6.30 8.26
N ARG A 27 7.38 6.85 8.94
CA ARG A 27 6.26 7.60 8.32
C ARG A 27 6.70 8.77 7.44
N SER A 28 7.83 9.41 7.74
CA SER A 28 8.37 10.50 6.90
C SER A 28 8.77 10.06 5.50
N GLN A 29 8.94 8.75 5.27
CA GLN A 29 9.29 8.16 3.98
C GLN A 29 8.08 7.58 3.27
N TRP A 30 6.88 7.69 3.86
CA TRP A 30 5.68 7.16 3.25
C TRP A 30 5.34 7.94 1.97
N PRO A 31 4.84 7.24 0.94
CA PRO A 31 4.26 7.90 -0.22
C PRO A 31 3.15 8.84 0.21
N SER A 32 2.90 9.87 -0.61
CA SER A 32 1.94 10.93 -0.27
C SER A 32 0.54 10.37 -0.02
N ASP A 33 0.09 9.40 -0.81
CA ASP A 33 -1.23 8.77 -0.64
C ASP A 33 -1.35 8.05 0.71
N ALA A 34 -0.30 7.36 1.17
CA ALA A 34 -0.31 6.70 2.47
C ALA A 34 -0.32 7.71 3.64
N ARG A 35 0.34 8.86 3.46
CA ARG A 35 0.32 9.95 4.46
C ARG A 35 -1.05 10.62 4.52
N ASP A 36 -1.70 10.79 3.37
CA ASP A 36 -3.06 11.31 3.27
C ASP A 36 -4.07 10.37 3.93
N ALA A 37 -4.01 9.08 3.58
CA ALA A 37 -4.82 8.04 4.21
C ALA A 37 -4.63 7.99 5.73
N PHE A 38 -3.39 8.11 6.21
CA PHE A 38 -3.10 8.22 7.64
C PHE A 38 -3.81 9.42 8.29
N GLY A 39 -3.74 10.59 7.65
CA GLY A 39 -4.40 11.80 8.14
C GLY A 39 -5.92 11.64 8.21
N GLY A 40 -6.52 11.07 7.17
CA GLY A 40 -7.95 10.77 7.11
C GLY A 40 -8.39 9.83 8.23
N VAL A 41 -7.75 8.66 8.35
CA VAL A 41 -8.06 7.67 9.38
C VAL A 41 -7.87 8.23 10.78
N LEU A 42 -6.79 8.97 11.02
CA LEU A 42 -6.54 9.57 12.34
C LEU A 42 -7.62 10.59 12.71
N ASN A 43 -8.06 11.41 11.76
CA ASN A 43 -9.08 12.41 11.99
C ASN A 43 -10.43 11.75 12.32
N GLU A 44 -10.84 10.77 11.51
CA GLU A 44 -12.08 10.02 11.72
C GLU A 44 -12.08 9.26 13.05
N LEU A 45 -10.98 8.56 13.37
CA LEU A 45 -10.85 7.84 14.63
C LEU A 45 -10.87 8.79 15.84
N SER A 46 -10.26 9.96 15.72
CA SER A 46 -10.26 10.97 16.79
C SER A 46 -11.64 11.60 16.98
N ALA A 47 -12.37 11.86 15.90
CA ALA A 47 -13.76 12.31 15.97
C ALA A 47 -14.64 11.25 16.65
N TRP A 48 -14.53 10.00 16.23
CA TRP A 48 -15.30 8.90 16.81
C TRP A 48 -15.00 8.69 18.29
N CYS A 49 -13.71 8.66 18.69
CA CYS A 49 -13.35 8.55 20.10
C CYS A 49 -13.88 9.72 20.93
N ARG A 50 -13.84 10.94 20.39
CA ARG A 50 -14.37 12.13 21.07
C ARG A 50 -15.88 12.06 21.27
N GLU A 51 -16.62 11.60 20.27
CA GLU A 51 -18.08 11.44 20.36
C GLU A 51 -18.51 10.37 21.35
N ASN A 52 -17.67 9.36 21.55
CA ASN A 52 -17.98 8.19 22.37
C ASN A 52 -17.25 8.19 23.73
N ASP A 53 -16.56 9.28 24.09
CA ASP A 53 -15.77 9.45 25.33
C ASP A 53 -14.70 8.35 25.53
N TRP A 54 -14.05 7.93 24.42
CA TRP A 54 -12.95 6.96 24.45
C TRP A 54 -11.58 7.65 24.49
N PRO A 55 -10.58 7.00 25.11
CA PRO A 55 -9.23 7.52 25.16
C PRO A 55 -8.57 7.57 23.77
N MET A 56 -8.08 8.75 23.38
CA MET A 56 -7.43 8.99 22.09
C MET A 56 -5.93 8.63 22.06
N VAL A 57 -5.37 8.13 23.17
CA VAL A 57 -3.91 7.96 23.35
C VAL A 57 -3.30 6.99 22.34
N LEU A 58 -4.10 6.03 21.83
CA LEU A 58 -3.67 5.02 20.87
C LEU A 58 -4.06 5.34 19.42
N ASN A 59 -4.81 6.41 19.17
CA ASN A 59 -5.37 6.69 17.85
C ASN A 59 -4.29 6.79 16.77
N HIS A 60 -3.14 7.38 17.13
CA HIS A 60 -2.01 7.51 16.24
C HIS A 60 -1.42 6.15 15.83
N SER A 61 -1.24 5.24 16.80
CA SER A 61 -0.73 3.89 16.52
C SER A 61 -1.73 3.05 15.75
N MET A 62 -3.03 3.18 16.06
CA MET A 62 -4.09 2.49 15.34
C MET A 62 -4.22 2.97 13.89
N ALA A 63 -4.16 4.27 13.65
CA ALA A 63 -4.15 4.83 12.30
C ALA A 63 -2.92 4.36 11.50
N GLU A 64 -1.74 4.30 12.13
CA GLU A 64 -0.52 3.83 11.47
C GLU A 64 -0.63 2.34 11.08
N GLU A 65 -1.09 1.49 11.99
CA GLU A 65 -1.29 0.06 11.72
C GLU A 65 -2.40 -0.20 10.69
N ALA A 66 -3.49 0.59 10.71
CA ALA A 66 -4.55 0.50 9.71
C ALA A 66 -3.99 0.75 8.30
N VAL A 67 -3.23 1.82 8.12
CA VAL A 67 -2.62 2.16 6.83
C VAL A 67 -1.59 1.11 6.40
N ARG A 68 -0.77 0.58 7.32
CA ARG A 68 0.18 -0.50 7.00
C ARG A 68 -0.50 -1.77 6.52
N ARG A 69 -1.61 -2.15 7.15
CA ARG A 69 -2.38 -3.34 6.78
C ARG A 69 -3.03 -3.18 5.41
N THR A 70 -3.67 -2.04 5.16
CA THR A 70 -4.35 -1.80 3.88
C THR A 70 -3.37 -1.68 2.72
N TRP A 71 -2.21 -1.06 2.94
CA TRP A 71 -1.21 -0.87 1.89
C TRP A 71 -0.57 -2.19 1.42
N GLY A 72 -0.35 -3.14 2.33
CA GLY A 72 0.13 -4.49 1.98
C GLY A 72 -0.93 -5.40 1.36
N ASP A 73 -2.21 -5.09 1.56
CA ASP A 73 -3.36 -5.86 1.05
C ASP A 73 -3.76 -5.41 -0.37
N ALA A 74 -3.65 -4.12 -0.67
CA ALA A 74 -3.91 -3.55 -2.00
C ALA A 74 -3.03 -4.16 -3.11
N SER A 75 -1.93 -4.83 -2.76
CA SER A 75 -1.03 -5.51 -3.71
C SER A 75 -1.49 -6.93 -4.08
N GLN A 76 -2.54 -7.47 -3.45
CA GLN A 76 -3.09 -8.82 -3.73
C GLN A 76 -4.26 -8.83 -4.72
N CYS A 77 -4.72 -7.66 -5.20
CA CYS A 77 -5.73 -7.57 -6.24
C CYS A 77 -5.10 -7.33 -7.61
N VAL A 78 -4.36 -8.33 -8.13
CA VAL A 78 -4.00 -8.41 -9.56
C VAL A 78 -4.05 -9.85 -10.02
#